data_AF-A0A7C4KU55-F1
#
_entry.id   AF-A0A7C4KU55-F1
#
_cell.length_a   1.000
_cell.length_b   1.000
_cell.length_c   1.000
_cell.angle_alpha   90.00
_cell.angle_beta   90.00
_cell.angle_gamma   90.00
#
_symmetry.space_group_name_H-M   'P 1'
#
loop_
_entity.id
_entity.type
_entity.pdbx_description
1 polymer ?
#
loop_
_entity_poly.entity_id
_entity_poly.type
_entity_poly.pdbx_seq_one_letter_code
_entity_poly.pdbx_strand_id
1 'polypeptide(L)'
;MEKILAEHTEVLKGYSKRIEELSKTISRLEVVLGSIGRRWGRDLERAVFEIFRYVLEERGIEPGRIEKFTYVDVEGKYYRRGAKLEVDIYVHDEKVYLIEVKSHADYEDVERFYEKTSIIEKIIGRKASKLLLVAVHIDEEALKTARELGIDVIYSTVIPP
;
A
#
# COMPACT_ATOMS: atom_id res chain seq x y z
N MET A 1 52.58 -1.54 -30.79
CA MET A 1 51.16 -1.90 -30.89
C MET A 1 50.74 -2.80 -29.72
N GLU A 2 51.45 -3.89 -29.43
CA GLU A 2 51.15 -4.79 -28.30
C GLU A 2 51.15 -4.12 -26.91
N LYS A 3 52.11 -3.24 -26.63
CA LYS A 3 52.18 -2.54 -25.33
C LYS A 3 50.94 -1.68 -25.04
N ILE A 4 50.46 -0.94 -26.06
CA ILE A 4 49.25 -0.11 -25.96
C ILE A 4 48.01 -1.01 -25.75
N LEU A 5 47.94 -2.15 -26.44
CA LEU A 5 46.85 -3.11 -26.28
C LEU A 5 46.81 -3.74 -24.87
N ALA A 6 47.98 -4.02 -24.30
CA ALA A 6 48.11 -4.51 -22.93
C ALA A 6 47.69 -3.45 -21.90
N GLU A 7 48.12 -2.21 -22.07
CA GLU A 7 47.72 -1.08 -21.21
C GLU A 7 46.19 -0.84 -21.28
N HIS A 8 45.60 -0.86 -22.48
CA HIS A 8 44.15 -0.75 -22.65
C HIS A 8 43.40 -1.92 -22.00
N THR A 9 43.93 -3.13 -22.08
CA THR A 9 43.32 -4.32 -21.47
C THR A 9 43.30 -4.20 -19.95
N GLU A 10 44.37 -3.70 -19.32
CA GLU A 10 44.40 -3.48 -17.87
C GLU A 10 43.44 -2.36 -17.43
N VAL A 11 43.34 -1.28 -18.21
CA VAL A 11 42.34 -0.23 -17.96
C VAL A 11 40.91 -0.78 -18.06
N LEU A 12 40.61 -1.59 -19.08
CA LEU A 12 39.30 -2.22 -19.26
C LEU A 12 38.95 -3.16 -18.09
N LYS A 13 39.89 -4.00 -17.64
CA LYS A 13 39.70 -4.82 -16.44
C LYS A 13 39.43 -3.96 -15.20
N GLY A 14 40.15 -2.85 -15.06
CA GLY A 14 39.92 -1.87 -13.99
C GLY A 14 38.50 -1.29 -14.02
N TYR A 15 37.99 -0.94 -15.20
CA TYR A 15 36.61 -0.48 -15.37
C TYR A 15 35.58 -1.57 -15.11
N SER A 16 35.77 -2.79 -15.63
CA SER A 16 34.87 -3.92 -15.36
C SER A 16 34.75 -4.17 -13.85
N LYS A 17 35.87 -4.16 -13.12
CA LYS A 17 35.85 -4.32 -11.66
C LYS A 17 35.07 -3.20 -10.96
N ARG A 18 35.26 -1.94 -11.35
CA ARG A 18 34.53 -0.79 -10.78
C ARG A 18 33.03 -0.86 -11.08
N ILE A 19 32.65 -1.30 -12.28
CA ILE A 19 31.23 -1.51 -12.64
C ILE A 19 30.63 -2.61 -11.77
N GLU A 20 31.31 -3.72 -11.54
CA GLU A 20 30.84 -4.77 -10.64
C GLU A 20 30.66 -4.28 -9.20
N GLU A 21 31.61 -3.48 -8.69
CA GLU A 21 31.53 -2.87 -7.36
C GLU A 21 30.36 -1.87 -7.25
N LEU A 22 30.12 -1.09 -8.30
CA LEU A 22 28.99 -0.16 -8.37
C LEU A 22 27.65 -0.91 -8.40
N SER A 23 27.52 -1.96 -9.23
CA SER A 23 26.32 -2.79 -9.29
C SER A 23 25.99 -3.39 -7.92
N LYS A 24 27.01 -3.91 -7.20
CA LYS A 24 26.82 -4.41 -5.83
C LYS A 24 26.36 -3.32 -4.86
N THR A 25 26.84 -2.09 -5.04
CA THR A 25 26.44 -0.96 -4.20
C THR A 25 24.99 -0.54 -4.47
N ILE A 26 24.59 -0.49 -5.75
CA ILE A 26 23.21 -0.19 -6.15
C ILE A 26 22.25 -1.24 -5.56
N SER A 27 22.55 -2.53 -5.69
CA SER A 27 21.69 -3.58 -5.12
C SER A 27 21.54 -3.46 -3.59
N ARG A 28 22.59 -3.02 -2.88
CA ARG A 28 22.50 -2.75 -1.44
C ARG A 28 21.61 -1.54 -1.14
N LEU A 29 21.70 -0.49 -1.95
CA LEU A 29 20.84 0.69 -1.81
C LEU A 29 19.36 0.34 -2.06
N GLU A 30 19.06 -0.45 -3.08
CA GLU A 30 17.69 -0.92 -3.36
C GLU A 30 17.08 -1.66 -2.16
N VAL A 31 17.87 -2.53 -1.50
CA VAL A 31 17.43 -3.23 -0.29
C VAL A 31 17.14 -2.26 0.86
N VAL A 32 18.01 -1.27 1.08
CA VAL A 32 17.83 -0.25 2.14
C VAL A 32 16.60 0.61 1.86
N LEU A 33 16.46 1.10 0.63
CA LEU A 33 15.30 1.89 0.19
C LEU A 33 14.00 1.10 0.34
N GLY A 34 13.98 -0.18 -0.07
CA GLY A 34 12.82 -1.04 0.12
C GLY A 34 12.47 -1.25 1.61
N SER A 35 13.47 -1.33 2.50
CA SER A 35 13.25 -1.40 3.95
C SER A 35 12.64 -0.11 4.50
N ILE A 36 13.13 1.04 4.06
CA ILE A 36 12.61 2.36 4.45
C ILE A 36 11.17 2.53 3.95
N GLY A 37 10.91 2.24 2.67
CA GLY A 37 9.57 2.33 2.09
C GLY A 37 8.54 1.48 2.83
N ARG A 38 8.90 0.25 3.20
CA ARG A 38 8.01 -0.62 4.01
C ARG A 38 7.76 -0.08 5.41
N ARG A 39 8.74 0.55 6.05
CA ARG A 39 8.55 1.19 7.36
C ARG A 39 7.63 2.39 7.24
N TRP A 40 7.90 3.25 6.26
CA TRP A 40 7.09 4.42 5.97
C TRP A 40 5.62 4.08 5.72
N GLY A 41 5.33 3.04 4.92
CA GLY A 41 3.96 2.57 4.70
C GLY A 41 3.25 2.17 6.00
N ARG A 42 3.90 1.34 6.83
CA ARG A 42 3.34 0.93 8.13
C ARG A 42 3.18 2.09 9.12
N ASP A 43 4.12 3.01 9.13
CA ASP A 43 4.08 4.18 10.01
C ASP A 43 2.94 5.12 9.59
N LEU A 44 2.68 5.26 8.28
CA LEU A 44 1.52 5.99 7.74
C LEU A 44 0.20 5.31 8.12
N GLU A 45 0.07 4.00 7.87
CA GLU A 45 -1.10 3.21 8.28
C GLU A 45 -1.39 3.40 9.78
N ARG A 46 -0.36 3.27 10.63
CA ARG A 46 -0.47 3.45 12.07
C ARG A 46 -0.86 4.89 12.45
N ALA A 47 -0.24 5.89 11.86
CA ALA A 47 -0.54 7.29 12.17
C ALA A 47 -2.01 7.62 11.83
N VAL A 48 -2.50 7.19 10.67
CA VAL A 48 -3.89 7.38 10.27
C VAL A 48 -4.83 6.62 11.21
N PHE A 49 -4.52 5.36 11.54
CA PHE A 49 -5.29 4.59 12.51
C PHE A 49 -5.42 5.29 13.87
N GLU A 50 -4.31 5.77 14.43
CA GLU A 50 -4.33 6.46 15.74
C GLU A 50 -5.10 7.79 15.67
N ILE A 51 -5.05 8.51 14.55
CA ILE A 51 -5.87 9.72 14.34
C ILE A 51 -7.36 9.37 14.35
N PHE A 52 -7.79 8.35 13.59
CA PHE A 52 -9.18 7.92 13.59
C PHE A 52 -9.63 7.45 14.97
N ARG A 53 -8.80 6.64 15.63
CA ARG A 53 -9.07 6.17 16.99
C ARG A 53 -9.27 7.34 17.95
N TYR A 54 -8.33 8.28 18.00
CA TYR A 54 -8.41 9.47 18.87
C TYR A 54 -9.65 10.33 18.60
N VAL A 55 -9.91 10.69 17.33
CA VAL A 55 -11.03 11.56 16.96
C VAL A 55 -12.39 10.94 17.26
N LEU A 56 -12.52 9.63 17.07
CA LEU A 56 -13.78 8.93 17.29
C LEU A 56 -14.01 8.61 18.78
N GLU A 57 -12.95 8.32 19.54
CA GLU A 57 -13.01 8.21 21.01
C GLU A 57 -13.49 9.52 21.65
N GLU A 58 -12.94 10.67 21.23
CA GLU A 58 -13.37 12.00 21.69
C GLU A 58 -14.85 12.30 21.35
N ARG A 59 -15.41 11.63 20.34
CA ARG A 59 -16.81 11.74 19.93
C ARG A 59 -17.72 10.71 20.59
N GLY A 60 -17.19 9.91 21.52
CA GLY A 60 -17.95 8.91 22.27
C GLY A 60 -18.14 7.57 21.57
N ILE A 61 -17.41 7.30 20.48
CA ILE A 61 -17.37 5.96 19.89
C ILE A 61 -16.40 5.11 20.72
N GLU A 62 -16.85 3.93 21.13
CA GLU A 62 -16.03 3.02 21.92
C GLU A 62 -14.78 2.56 21.12
N PRO A 63 -13.59 2.51 21.75
CA PRO A 63 -12.35 2.08 21.08
C PRO A 63 -12.47 0.73 20.36
N GLY A 64 -13.24 -0.21 20.93
CA GLY A 64 -13.47 -1.54 20.38
C GLY A 64 -14.35 -1.57 19.12
N ARG A 65 -14.79 -0.41 18.61
CA ARG A 65 -15.52 -0.28 17.34
C ARG A 65 -14.62 0.18 16.19
N ILE A 66 -13.31 0.31 16.44
CA ILE A 66 -12.30 0.75 15.48
C ILE A 66 -11.12 -0.21 15.56
N GLU A 67 -10.93 -1.02 14.53
CA GLU A 67 -9.86 -2.02 14.52
C GLU A 67 -9.31 -2.25 13.11
N LYS A 68 -8.15 -2.90 13.03
CA LYS A 68 -7.68 -3.46 11.75
C LYS A 68 -8.47 -4.73 11.47
N PHE A 69 -9.12 -4.82 10.32
CA PHE A 69 -9.81 -6.05 9.92
C PHE A 69 -8.80 -7.05 9.34
N THR A 70 -8.86 -8.30 9.79
CA THR A 70 -8.07 -9.39 9.19
C THR A 70 -8.88 -10.68 9.19
N TYR A 71 -8.98 -11.32 8.03
CA TYR A 71 -9.62 -12.61 7.87
C TYR A 71 -8.76 -13.53 7.00
N VAL A 72 -8.61 -14.79 7.40
CA VAL A 72 -7.93 -15.83 6.62
C VAL A 72 -8.96 -16.81 6.09
N ASP A 73 -9.12 -16.86 4.78
CA ASP A 73 -10.05 -17.77 4.10
C ASP A 73 -9.43 -19.16 3.94
N VAL A 74 -9.37 -19.91 5.05
CA VAL A 74 -8.71 -21.22 5.14
C VAL A 74 -9.28 -22.24 4.14
N GLU A 75 -10.58 -22.16 3.85
CA GLU A 75 -11.30 -23.11 2.99
C GLU A 75 -11.52 -22.59 1.56
N GLY A 76 -11.32 -21.30 1.31
CA GLY A 76 -11.59 -20.68 0.01
C GLY A 76 -13.07 -20.41 -0.23
N LYS A 77 -13.82 -20.13 0.84
CA LYS A 77 -15.28 -19.91 0.80
C LYS A 77 -15.65 -18.56 0.18
N TYR A 78 -14.80 -17.55 0.37
CA TYR A 78 -15.11 -16.15 0.04
C TYR A 78 -14.23 -15.60 -1.10
N TYR A 79 -12.98 -16.03 -1.17
CA TYR A 79 -12.04 -15.64 -2.23
C TYR A 79 -11.27 -16.83 -2.77
N ARG A 80 -10.02 -17.04 -2.35
CA ARG A 80 -9.22 -18.22 -2.69
C ARG A 80 -8.68 -18.85 -1.42
N ARG A 81 -8.50 -20.17 -1.45
CA ARG A 81 -8.01 -20.94 -0.30
C ARG A 81 -6.68 -20.37 0.20
N GLY A 82 -6.62 -20.10 1.50
CA GLY A 82 -5.46 -19.52 2.18
C GLY A 82 -5.29 -18.00 1.98
N ALA A 83 -6.23 -17.32 1.34
CA ALA A 83 -6.16 -15.87 1.17
C ALA A 83 -6.25 -15.15 2.52
N LYS A 84 -5.40 -14.14 2.69
CA LYS A 84 -5.51 -13.18 3.78
C LYS A 84 -6.16 -11.91 3.25
N LEU A 85 -7.32 -11.56 3.80
CA LEU A 85 -8.06 -10.34 3.51
C LEU A 85 -7.83 -9.37 4.67
N GLU A 86 -7.36 -8.18 4.37
CA GLU A 86 -7.08 -7.13 5.36
C GLU A 86 -7.65 -5.79 4.91
N VAL A 87 -8.12 -4.99 5.87
CA VAL A 87 -8.41 -3.57 5.69
C VAL A 87 -7.78 -2.84 6.87
N ASP A 88 -7.12 -1.72 6.60
CA ASP A 88 -6.31 -1.03 7.61
C ASP A 88 -7.15 -0.50 8.76
N ILE A 89 -8.34 0.03 8.46
CA ILE A 89 -9.28 0.52 9.46
C ILE A 89 -10.69 0.06 9.12
N TYR A 90 -11.30 -0.64 10.08
CA TYR A 90 -12.68 -1.07 10.08
C TYR A 90 -13.38 -0.41 11.26
N VAL A 91 -14.33 0.47 10.95
CA VAL A 91 -15.21 1.07 11.95
C VAL A 91 -16.55 0.35 11.89
N HIS A 92 -17.01 -0.19 13.01
CA HIS A 92 -18.14 -1.13 13.05
C HIS A 92 -19.16 -0.82 14.14
N ASP A 93 -19.60 0.43 14.14
CA ASP A 93 -20.66 0.92 15.01
C ASP A 93 -22.05 0.81 14.32
N GLU A 94 -22.92 1.81 14.51
CA GLU A 94 -24.15 2.01 13.76
C GLU A 94 -23.90 1.96 12.25
N LYS A 95 -22.83 2.61 11.79
CA LYS A 95 -22.37 2.60 10.40
C LYS A 95 -21.08 1.82 10.27
N VAL A 96 -20.92 1.19 9.10
CA VAL A 96 -19.72 0.45 8.73
C VAL A 96 -18.86 1.30 7.81
N TYR A 97 -17.59 1.50 8.17
CA TYR A 97 -16.60 2.14 7.30
C TYR A 97 -15.45 1.17 7.08
N LEU A 98 -15.03 1.03 5.83
CA LEU A 98 -13.83 0.30 5.44
C LEU A 98 -12.85 1.29 4.81
N ILE A 99 -11.65 1.36 5.38
CA ILE A 99 -10.65 2.36 5.02
C ILE A 99 -9.33 1.67 4.69
N GLU A 100 -8.75 2.01 3.55
CA GLU A 100 -7.40 1.62 3.14
C GLU A 100 -6.47 2.83 3.16
N VAL A 101 -5.22 2.62 3.56
CA VAL A 101 -4.20 3.66 3.62
C VAL A 101 -3.04 3.32 2.68
N LYS A 102 -2.65 4.27 1.85
CA LYS A 102 -1.60 4.12 0.84
C LYS A 102 -0.65 5.31 0.83
N SER A 103 0.64 5.05 0.62
CA SER A 103 1.59 6.12 0.30
C SER A 103 1.42 6.60 -1.15
N HIS A 104 1.08 5.68 -2.04
CA HIS A 104 0.74 5.94 -3.43
C HIS A 104 -0.36 4.96 -3.84
N ALA A 105 -1.36 5.43 -4.56
CA ALA A 105 -2.46 4.63 -5.08
C ALA A 105 -2.57 4.77 -6.60
N ASP A 106 -2.55 3.65 -7.28
CA ASP A 106 -2.76 3.53 -8.72
C ASP A 106 -4.13 2.90 -9.03
N TYR A 107 -4.41 2.68 -10.31
CA TYR A 107 -5.66 2.07 -10.77
C TYR A 107 -5.89 0.66 -10.17
N GLU A 108 -4.84 -0.18 -10.14
CA GLU A 108 -4.95 -1.56 -9.64
C GLU A 108 -5.24 -1.59 -8.14
N ASP A 109 -4.65 -0.67 -7.38
CA ASP A 109 -4.91 -0.52 -5.96
C ASP A 109 -6.38 -0.17 -5.67
N VAL A 110 -6.99 0.71 -6.48
CA VAL A 110 -8.41 1.08 -6.35
C VAL A 110 -9.33 -0.09 -6.66
N GLU A 111 -9.12 -0.77 -7.79
CA GLU A 111 -9.90 -1.95 -8.18
C GLU A 111 -9.79 -3.06 -7.12
N ARG A 112 -8.56 -3.35 -6.69
CA ARG A 112 -8.29 -4.36 -5.67
C ARG A 112 -8.94 -4.01 -4.34
N PHE A 113 -8.94 -2.73 -3.95
CA PHE A 113 -9.63 -2.29 -2.75
C PHE A 113 -11.14 -2.55 -2.86
N TYR A 114 -11.77 -2.17 -3.98
CA TYR A 114 -13.19 -2.37 -4.22
C TYR A 114 -13.62 -3.85 -4.20
N GLU A 115 -12.87 -4.72 -4.88
CA GLU A 115 -13.11 -6.16 -4.88
C GLU A 115 -12.97 -6.74 -3.46
N LYS A 116 -11.88 -6.38 -2.78
CA LYS A 116 -11.57 -6.83 -1.42
C LYS A 116 -12.67 -6.43 -0.45
N THR A 117 -13.15 -5.19 -0.48
CA THR A 117 -14.22 -4.72 0.40
C THR A 117 -15.54 -5.42 0.11
N SER A 118 -15.86 -5.71 -1.16
CA SER A 118 -17.05 -6.48 -1.53
C SER A 118 -17.06 -7.89 -0.95
N ILE A 119 -15.88 -8.50 -0.75
CA ILE A 119 -15.74 -9.80 -0.10
C ILE A 119 -15.86 -9.65 1.42
N ILE A 120 -15.20 -8.65 2.00
CA ILE A 120 -15.26 -8.36 3.43
C ILE A 120 -16.71 -8.11 3.88
N GLU A 121 -17.51 -7.36 3.12
CA GLU A 121 -18.93 -7.14 3.38
C GLU A 121 -19.73 -8.44 3.52
N LYS A 122 -19.42 -9.46 2.71
CA LYS A 122 -20.06 -10.79 2.80
C LYS A 122 -19.63 -11.53 4.06
N ILE A 123 -18.37 -11.36 4.49
CA ILE A 123 -17.83 -11.99 5.70
C ILE A 123 -18.46 -11.37 6.95
N ILE A 124 -18.56 -10.04 7.00
CA ILE A 124 -19.14 -9.31 8.14
C ILE A 124 -20.69 -9.33 8.14
N GLY A 125 -21.32 -9.71 7.02
CA GLY A 125 -22.77 -9.78 6.88
C GLY A 125 -23.46 -8.41 6.84
N ARG A 126 -22.70 -7.33 6.57
CA ARG A 126 -23.17 -5.94 6.53
C ARG A 126 -22.50 -5.22 5.37
N LYS A 127 -23.26 -4.35 4.69
CA LYS A 127 -22.72 -3.43 3.68
C LYS A 127 -22.01 -2.25 4.34
N ALA A 128 -20.89 -1.84 3.75
CA ALA A 128 -20.20 -0.64 4.15
C ALA A 128 -21.08 0.58 3.83
N SER A 129 -21.21 1.48 4.80
CA SER A 129 -21.85 2.77 4.59
C SER A 129 -20.98 3.71 3.77
N LYS A 130 -19.66 3.53 3.82
CA LYS A 130 -18.69 4.26 3.01
C LYS A 130 -17.39 3.46 2.88
N LEU A 131 -16.82 3.49 1.68
CA LEU A 131 -15.46 3.04 1.38
C LEU A 131 -14.58 4.28 1.28
N LEU A 132 -13.43 4.26 1.94
CA LEU A 132 -12.51 5.40 1.96
C LEU A 132 -11.09 4.93 1.63
N LEU A 133 -10.45 5.60 0.68
CA LEU A 133 -9.04 5.45 0.38
C LEU A 133 -8.29 6.70 0.83
N VAL A 134 -7.34 6.53 1.74
CA VAL A 134 -6.43 7.60 2.17
C VAL A 134 -5.10 7.41 1.45
N ALA A 135 -4.69 8.35 0.61
CA ALA A 135 -3.48 8.23 -0.19
C ALA A 135 -2.59 9.47 -0.04
N VAL A 136 -1.27 9.34 0.11
CA VAL A 136 -0.41 10.56 -0.01
C VAL A 136 -0.44 11.03 -1.46
N HIS A 137 -0.12 10.14 -2.40
CA HIS A 137 -0.26 10.40 -3.83
C HIS A 137 -1.29 9.47 -4.46
N ILE A 138 -2.02 9.96 -5.45
CA ILE A 138 -2.93 9.13 -6.26
C ILE A 138 -2.79 9.49 -7.73
N ASP A 139 -2.78 8.50 -8.60
CA ASP A 139 -2.81 8.74 -10.05
C ASP A 139 -4.16 9.33 -10.48
N GLU A 140 -4.17 10.21 -11.48
CA GLU A 140 -5.39 10.85 -11.95
C GLU A 140 -6.44 9.83 -12.42
N GLU A 141 -6.00 8.77 -13.11
CA GLU A 141 -6.86 7.67 -13.54
C GLU A 141 -7.44 6.92 -12.33
N ALA A 142 -6.61 6.60 -11.34
CA ALA A 142 -7.05 5.93 -10.11
C ALA A 142 -8.11 6.77 -9.36
N LEU A 143 -7.92 8.08 -9.26
CA LEU A 143 -8.86 8.98 -8.63
C LEU A 143 -10.21 9.03 -9.39
N LYS A 144 -10.17 8.96 -10.72
CA LYS A 144 -11.39 8.87 -11.53
C LYS A 144 -12.12 7.54 -11.28
N THR A 145 -11.42 6.41 -11.35
CA THR A 145 -11.98 5.08 -11.08
C THR A 145 -12.58 4.99 -9.68
N ALA A 146 -11.91 5.53 -8.66
CA ALA A 146 -12.42 5.53 -7.29
C ALA A 146 -13.79 6.23 -7.19
N ARG A 147 -13.97 7.36 -7.87
CA ARG A 147 -15.27 8.06 -7.92
C ARG A 147 -16.36 7.23 -8.60
N GLU A 148 -16.03 6.56 -9.71
CA GLU A 148 -16.96 5.71 -10.45
C GLU A 148 -17.43 4.51 -9.61
N LEU A 149 -16.55 3.97 -8.77
CA LEU A 149 -16.84 2.86 -7.85
C LEU A 149 -17.46 3.28 -6.51
N GLY A 150 -17.67 4.59 -6.28
CA GLY A 150 -18.22 5.11 -5.03
C GLY A 150 -17.26 5.03 -3.84
N ILE A 151 -15.95 5.05 -4.11
CA ILE A 151 -14.89 5.15 -3.11
C ILE A 151 -14.54 6.63 -2.91
N ASP A 152 -14.70 7.11 -1.69
CA ASP A 152 -14.21 8.44 -1.33
C ASP A 152 -12.69 8.39 -1.21
N VAL A 153 -12.01 9.46 -1.63
CA VAL A 153 -10.55 9.55 -1.55
C VAL A 153 -10.13 10.81 -0.80
N ILE A 154 -9.28 10.63 0.20
CA ILE A 154 -8.54 11.73 0.85
C ILE A 154 -7.09 11.64 0.38
N TYR A 155 -6.59 12.71 -0.22
CA TYR A 155 -5.24 12.71 -0.78
C TYR A 155 -4.49 14.03 -0.63
N SER A 156 -3.15 13.96 -0.73
CA SER A 156 -2.31 15.15 -0.80
C SER A 156 -2.12 15.64 -2.24
N THR A 157 -1.69 14.74 -3.14
CA THR A 157 -1.30 15.12 -4.51
C THR A 157 -1.88 14.17 -5.54
N VAL A 158 -2.35 14.71 -6.67
CA VAL A 158 -2.71 13.92 -7.85
C VAL A 158 -1.52 13.88 -8.81
N ILE A 159 -1.18 12.69 -9.30
CA ILE A 159 -0.13 12.47 -10.30
C ILE A 159 -0.80 12.40 -11.68
N PRO A 160 -0.47 13.31 -12.61
CA PRO A 160 -0.96 13.25 -13.98
C PRO A 160 -0.34 12.08 -14.75
N PRO A 161 -0.97 11.63 -15.85
CA PRO A 161 -0.46 10.56 -16.70
C PRO A 161 0.88 10.88 -17.38
#